data_AF-L0K361-F1
#
_entry.id   AF-L0K361-F1
#
_cell.length_a   1.000
_cell.length_b   1.000
_cell.length_c   1.000
_cell.angle_alpha   90.00
_cell.angle_beta   90.00
_cell.angle_gamma   90.00
#
_symmetry.space_group_name_H-M   'P 1'
#
loop_
_entity.id
_entity.type
_entity.pdbx_description
1 polymer ?
#
loop_
_entity_poly.entity_id
_entity_poly.type
_entity_poly.pdbx_seq_one_letter_code
_entity_poly.pdbx_strand_id
1 'polypeptide(L)'
;MATEAACLEALRRAAETLGESPTKAQYEDLGLTPASATIIRTLGGWNAAKERAGLATEPSTGSRTLPKPDDVDLPSDTAWEELSVDQRWHYRNVEQNTERTLSRRSDLRSWLNAKKRDQGCSHCDVDTPACLDFHHREEETKRMAVGRMITFGHGKDALREEIQKCTLLCANCHRKLHYAPPKRERRRWVHDRKRAEGCERCGESNPASLDFHHTTDRKEATVARLISDDRSRERIRIEIERCTVLCANCHRKKHDEDSATDR
;
A
#
# COMPACT_ATOMS: atom_id res chain seq x y z
N MET A 1 5.24 -33.65 43.67
CA MET A 1 4.99 -32.20 43.62
C MET A 1 5.81 -31.57 44.73
N ALA A 2 6.67 -30.58 44.44
CA ALA A 2 7.44 -29.92 45.49
C ALA A 2 6.49 -29.15 46.42
N THR A 3 6.69 -29.24 47.73
CA THR A 3 5.89 -28.54 48.73
C THR A 3 6.34 -27.08 48.83
N GLU A 4 5.46 -26.21 49.34
CA GLU A 4 5.82 -24.80 49.59
C GLU A 4 7.07 -24.69 50.49
N ALA A 5 7.15 -25.52 51.53
CA ALA A 5 8.29 -25.56 52.45
C ALA A 5 9.61 -25.89 51.72
N ALA A 6 9.60 -26.88 50.82
CA ALA A 6 10.77 -27.25 50.03
C ALA A 6 11.22 -26.12 49.08
N CYS A 7 10.28 -25.35 48.52
CA CYS A 7 10.59 -24.18 47.70
C CYS A 7 11.25 -23.05 48.51
N LEU A 8 10.77 -22.79 49.74
CA LEU A 8 11.32 -21.76 50.63
C LEU A 8 12.71 -22.14 51.16
N GLU A 9 12.90 -23.40 51.54
CA GLU A 9 14.19 -23.92 51.99
C GLU A 9 15.25 -23.85 50.89
N ALA A 10 14.89 -24.22 49.66
CA ALA A 10 15.80 -24.13 48.53
C ALA A 10 16.25 -22.67 48.25
N LEU A 11 15.36 -21.69 48.41
CA LEU A 11 15.71 -20.27 48.28
C LEU A 11 16.66 -19.79 49.39
N ARG A 12 16.43 -20.19 50.65
CA ARG A 12 17.32 -19.85 51.76
C ARG A 12 18.71 -20.46 51.58
N ARG A 13 18.76 -21.73 51.15
CA ARG A 13 20.02 -22.41 50.84
C ARG A 13 20.79 -21.73 49.70
N ALA A 14 20.08 -21.28 48.66
CA ALA A 14 20.69 -20.50 47.59
C ALA A 14 21.26 -19.17 48.11
N ALA A 15 20.53 -18.49 49.01
CA ALA A 15 20.99 -17.25 49.61
C ALA A 15 22.22 -17.43 50.51
N GLU A 16 22.24 -18.50 51.32
CA GLU A 16 23.40 -18.86 52.14
C GLU A 16 24.64 -19.17 51.28
N THR A 17 24.43 -19.85 50.15
CA THR A 17 25.52 -20.23 49.24
C THR A 17 26.12 -19.01 48.53
N LEU A 18 25.29 -18.04 48.15
CA LEU A 18 25.72 -16.83 47.45
C LEU A 18 26.15 -15.69 48.39
N GLY A 19 25.80 -15.78 49.68
CA GLY A 19 25.99 -14.70 50.65
C GLY A 19 25.07 -13.49 50.44
N GLU A 20 24.12 -13.60 49.50
CA GLU A 20 23.19 -12.54 49.13
C GLU A 20 21.83 -13.11 48.67
N SER A 21 20.84 -12.25 48.50
CA SER A 21 19.52 -12.67 48.07
C SER A 21 19.50 -13.05 46.57
N PRO A 22 19.25 -14.31 46.19
CA PRO A 22 19.47 -14.81 44.83
C PRO A 22 18.57 -14.12 43.79
N THR A 23 19.13 -13.78 42.64
CA THR A 23 18.37 -13.57 41.41
C THR A 23 17.89 -14.91 40.85
N LYS A 24 16.89 -14.88 39.95
CA LYS A 24 16.41 -16.12 39.30
C LYS A 24 17.52 -16.84 38.52
N ALA A 25 18.36 -16.09 37.82
CA ALA A 25 19.48 -16.64 37.05
C ALA A 25 20.53 -17.29 37.96
N GLN A 26 20.95 -16.59 39.03
CA GLN A 26 21.90 -17.16 40.00
C GLN A 26 21.38 -18.44 40.66
N TYR A 27 20.08 -18.51 40.98
CA TYR A 27 19.48 -19.74 41.51
C TYR A 27 19.53 -20.90 40.50
N GLU A 28 19.27 -20.63 39.22
CA GLU A 28 19.34 -21.64 38.15
C GLU A 28 20.77 -22.14 37.95
N ASP A 29 21.77 -21.27 38.01
CA ASP A 29 23.19 -21.62 37.89
C ASP A 29 23.69 -22.52 39.04
N LEU A 30 23.09 -22.41 40.23
CA LEU A 30 23.39 -23.31 41.36
C LEU A 30 22.85 -24.73 41.15
N GLY A 31 22.02 -24.98 40.13
CA GLY A 31 21.48 -26.30 39.82
C GLY A 31 20.59 -26.89 40.93
N LEU A 32 20.00 -26.05 41.77
CA LEU A 32 19.22 -26.48 42.93
C LEU A 32 17.84 -27.01 42.53
N THR A 33 17.35 -27.95 43.33
CA THR A 33 15.97 -28.45 43.24
C THR A 33 15.18 -28.00 44.47
N PRO A 34 13.93 -27.54 44.34
CA PRO A 34 13.10 -27.54 43.12
C PRO A 34 13.46 -26.43 42.11
N ALA A 35 13.32 -26.71 40.80
CA ALA A 35 13.63 -25.74 39.75
C ALA A 35 12.86 -24.40 39.94
N SER A 36 13.45 -23.29 39.48
CA SER A 36 12.90 -21.93 39.61
C SER A 36 11.44 -21.81 39.14
N ALA A 37 11.08 -22.47 38.05
CA ALA A 37 9.71 -22.50 37.51
C ALA A 37 8.71 -23.19 38.47
N THR A 38 9.16 -24.19 39.22
CA THR A 38 8.35 -24.86 40.25
C THR A 38 8.12 -23.93 41.43
N ILE A 39 9.15 -23.21 41.87
CA ILE A 39 9.05 -22.19 42.92
C ILE A 39 8.05 -21.10 42.53
N ILE A 40 8.15 -20.55 41.31
CA ILE A 40 7.24 -19.51 40.80
C ILE A 40 5.78 -20.00 40.78
N ARG A 41 5.54 -21.20 40.26
CA ARG A 41 4.20 -21.78 40.18
C ARG A 41 3.59 -22.09 41.54
N THR A 42 4.42 -22.58 42.48
CA THR A 42 3.97 -22.96 43.82
C THR A 42 3.76 -21.73 44.72
N LEU A 43 4.58 -20.68 44.59
CA LEU A 43 4.58 -19.52 45.50
C LEU A 43 4.05 -18.23 44.86
N GLY A 44 3.52 -18.27 43.64
CA GLY A 44 2.83 -17.15 42.99
C GLY A 44 3.73 -16.07 42.37
N GLY A 45 5.04 -16.32 42.27
CA GLY A 45 6.01 -15.38 41.71
C GLY A 45 7.39 -15.50 42.35
N TRP A 46 8.43 -15.02 41.66
CA TRP A 46 9.80 -15.08 42.17
C TRP A 46 10.02 -14.14 43.37
N ASN A 47 9.57 -12.88 43.25
CA ASN A 47 9.66 -11.92 44.35
C ASN A 47 8.75 -12.31 45.53
N ALA A 48 7.54 -12.82 45.27
CA ALA A 48 6.67 -13.36 46.31
C ALA A 48 7.32 -14.54 47.07
N ALA A 49 8.03 -15.41 46.35
CA ALA A 49 8.78 -16.50 46.96
C ALA A 49 9.94 -16.01 47.85
N LYS A 50 10.70 -15.01 47.37
CA LYS A 50 11.79 -14.38 48.14
C LYS A 50 11.27 -13.69 49.40
N GLU A 51 10.17 -12.95 49.30
CA GLU A 51 9.52 -12.31 50.46
C GLU A 51 9.09 -13.34 51.51
N ARG A 52 8.39 -14.41 51.08
CA ARG A 52 8.00 -15.52 51.97
C ARG A 52 9.20 -16.27 52.57
N ALA A 53 10.35 -16.26 51.89
CA ALA A 53 11.58 -16.86 52.38
C ALA A 53 12.35 -15.97 53.37
N GLY A 54 11.95 -14.70 53.53
CA GLY A 54 12.63 -13.69 54.34
C GLY A 54 13.83 -13.04 53.64
N LEU A 55 13.86 -13.09 52.30
CA LEU A 55 14.97 -12.62 51.48
C LEU A 55 14.63 -11.28 50.82
N ALA A 56 15.63 -10.39 50.71
CA ALA A 56 15.46 -9.08 50.07
C ALA A 56 14.95 -9.23 48.63
N THR A 57 13.88 -8.53 48.27
CA THR A 57 13.38 -8.51 46.89
C THR A 57 13.97 -7.31 46.17
N GLU A 58 14.34 -7.51 44.90
CA GLU A 58 14.65 -6.39 44.03
C GLU A 58 13.34 -6.01 43.33
N PRO A 59 12.77 -4.83 43.61
CA PRO A 59 11.69 -4.32 42.78
C PRO A 59 12.20 -4.21 41.34
N SER A 60 11.36 -4.49 40.36
CA SER A 60 11.70 -4.17 38.97
C SER A 60 11.75 -2.65 38.79
N THR A 61 12.89 -2.06 39.14
CA THR A 61 13.17 -0.63 38.97
C THR A 61 13.89 -0.47 37.65
N GLY A 62 13.16 0.02 36.65
CA GLY A 62 13.71 0.27 35.33
C GLY A 62 12.61 0.33 34.29
N SER A 63 12.73 1.31 33.39
CA SER A 63 11.92 1.31 32.17
C SER A 63 12.25 0.06 31.37
N ARG A 64 11.24 -0.77 31.06
CA ARG A 64 11.39 -1.91 30.14
C ARG A 64 11.52 -1.45 28.68
N THR A 65 11.46 -0.14 28.44
CA THR A 65 11.61 0.49 27.13
C THR A 65 13.10 0.63 26.82
N LEU A 66 13.53 -0.05 25.76
CA LEU A 66 14.85 0.18 25.18
C LEU A 66 14.93 1.60 24.59
N PRO A 67 16.11 2.23 24.57
CA PRO A 67 16.29 3.54 23.96
C PRO A 67 15.85 3.56 22.49
N LYS A 68 15.49 4.75 21.99
CA LYS A 68 15.10 4.95 20.59
C LYS A 68 16.26 4.54 19.66
N PRO A 69 16.03 3.68 18.67
CA PRO A 69 17.03 3.42 17.62
C PRO A 69 17.38 4.71 16.85
N ASP A 70 18.63 4.81 16.38
CA ASP A 70 19.13 6.00 15.66
C ASP A 70 18.46 6.17 14.28
N ASP A 71 18.07 5.06 13.66
CA ASP A 71 17.42 4.96 12.34
C ASP A 71 15.91 5.26 12.36
N VAL A 72 15.35 5.61 13.52
CA VAL A 72 13.92 5.90 13.67
C VAL A 72 13.68 7.40 13.85
N ASP A 73 13.03 8.00 12.86
CA ASP A 73 12.55 9.38 12.92
C ASP A 73 11.19 9.46 13.64
N LEU A 74 11.10 10.37 14.62
CA LEU A 74 9.86 10.70 15.33
C LEU A 74 9.46 12.15 15.05
N PRO A 75 8.16 12.45 15.03
CA PRO A 75 7.69 13.84 15.06
C PRO A 75 8.24 14.60 16.28
N SER A 76 8.46 15.90 16.13
CA SER A 76 9.10 16.75 17.15
C SER A 76 8.34 16.85 18.47
N ASP A 77 7.06 16.49 18.49
CA ASP A 77 6.15 16.49 19.63
C ASP A 77 5.98 15.10 20.28
N THR A 78 6.78 14.11 19.86
CA THR A 78 6.63 12.71 20.31
C THR A 78 7.88 12.21 21.05
N ALA A 79 7.72 11.80 22.31
CA ALA A 79 8.78 11.15 23.09
C ALA A 79 8.71 9.62 22.98
N TRP A 80 9.83 8.95 22.69
CA TRP A 80 9.91 7.50 22.47
C TRP A 80 9.46 6.67 23.70
N GLU A 81 9.76 7.17 24.88
CA GLU A 81 9.46 6.53 26.16
C GLU A 81 7.96 6.53 26.45
N GLU A 82 7.26 7.57 26.00
CA GLU A 82 5.81 7.79 26.18
C GLU A 82 4.96 7.01 25.17
N LEU A 83 5.57 6.54 24.09
CA LEU A 83 4.89 5.72 23.09
C LEU A 83 4.47 4.35 23.68
N SER A 84 3.33 3.85 23.21
CA SER A 84 2.94 2.47 23.46
C SER A 84 3.90 1.50 22.77
N VAL A 85 3.87 0.23 23.19
CA VAL A 85 4.63 -0.85 22.53
C VAL A 85 4.29 -0.93 21.04
N ASP A 86 3.01 -0.79 20.68
CA ASP A 86 2.54 -0.85 19.29
C ASP A 86 2.98 0.36 18.47
N GLN A 87 2.96 1.56 19.06
CA GLN A 87 3.44 2.78 18.39
C GLN A 87 4.95 2.71 18.11
N ARG A 88 5.75 2.26 19.09
CA ARG A 88 7.19 2.03 18.89
C ARG A 88 7.45 0.99 17.80
N TRP A 89 6.66 -0.09 17.78
CA TRP A 89 6.73 -1.07 16.71
C TRP A 89 6.41 -0.45 15.34
N HIS A 90 5.37 0.38 15.23
CA HIS A 90 5.03 1.05 13.98
C HIS A 90 6.18 1.90 13.46
N TYR A 91 6.73 2.80 14.28
CA TYR A 91 7.84 3.69 13.88
C TYR A 91 9.10 2.92 13.49
N ARG A 92 9.42 1.83 14.20
CA ARG A 92 10.56 0.98 13.86
C ARG A 92 10.40 0.23 12.54
N ASN A 93 9.16 -0.08 12.14
CA ASN A 93 8.89 -0.92 10.98
C ASN A 93 8.32 -0.14 9.79
N VAL A 94 8.39 1.21 9.76
CA VAL A 94 7.81 2.03 8.68
C VAL A 94 8.39 1.65 7.32
N GLU A 95 9.73 1.58 7.21
CA GLU A 95 10.40 1.23 5.96
C GLU A 95 9.99 -0.17 5.48
N GLN A 96 10.12 -1.18 6.36
CA GLN A 96 9.74 -2.55 6.05
C GLN A 96 8.25 -2.70 5.70
N ASN A 97 7.35 -2.02 6.42
CA ASN A 97 5.92 -2.05 6.14
C ASN A 97 5.59 -1.34 4.82
N THR A 98 6.30 -0.26 4.50
CA THR A 98 6.20 0.45 3.23
C THR A 98 6.66 -0.46 2.10
N GLU A 99 7.83 -1.08 2.22
CA GLU A 99 8.37 -2.03 1.25
C GLU A 99 7.42 -3.22 1.04
N ARG A 100 6.95 -3.86 2.11
CA ARG A 100 5.94 -4.93 2.05
C ARG A 100 4.68 -4.48 1.32
N THR A 101 4.20 -3.27 1.59
CA THR A 101 3.01 -2.71 0.93
C THR A 101 3.25 -2.46 -0.55
N LEU A 102 4.41 -1.90 -0.92
CA LEU A 102 4.80 -1.64 -2.30
C LEU A 102 4.99 -2.95 -3.08
N SER A 103 5.69 -3.92 -2.50
CA SER A 103 5.89 -5.26 -3.06
C SER A 103 4.54 -5.95 -3.30
N ARG A 104 3.66 -6.01 -2.29
CA ARG A 104 2.31 -6.57 -2.42
C ARG A 104 1.50 -5.89 -3.53
N ARG A 105 1.56 -4.56 -3.63
CA ARG A 105 0.87 -3.80 -4.69
C ARG A 105 1.47 -4.11 -6.07
N SER A 106 2.79 -4.28 -6.17
CA SER A 106 3.47 -4.68 -7.39
C SER A 106 3.02 -6.07 -7.85
N ASP A 107 3.00 -7.04 -6.95
CA ASP A 107 2.56 -8.42 -7.23
C ASP A 107 1.11 -8.47 -7.71
N LEU A 108 0.22 -7.72 -7.05
CA LEU A 108 -1.18 -7.63 -7.47
C LEU A 108 -1.33 -6.98 -8.84
N ARG A 109 -0.54 -5.96 -9.17
CA ARG A 109 -0.54 -5.34 -10.50
C ARG A 109 -0.02 -6.30 -11.56
N SER A 110 1.05 -7.03 -11.27
CA SER A 110 1.60 -8.04 -12.18
C SER A 110 0.60 -9.17 -12.45
N TRP A 111 -0.04 -9.68 -11.40
CA TRP A 111 -1.14 -10.66 -11.52
C TRP A 111 -2.30 -10.13 -12.37
N LEU A 112 -2.72 -8.88 -12.16
CA LEU A 112 -3.79 -8.26 -12.93
C LEU A 112 -3.40 -8.05 -14.39
N ASN A 113 -2.15 -7.63 -14.65
CA ASN A 113 -1.63 -7.42 -15.99
C ASN A 113 -1.52 -8.74 -16.77
N ALA A 114 -1.12 -9.83 -16.12
CA ALA A 114 -1.14 -11.16 -16.72
C ALA A 114 -2.57 -11.55 -17.16
N LYS A 115 -3.55 -11.33 -16.28
CA LYS A 115 -4.97 -11.58 -16.61
C LYS A 115 -5.48 -10.71 -17.75
N LYS A 116 -5.11 -9.42 -17.78
CA LYS A 116 -5.45 -8.50 -18.88
C LYS A 116 -4.90 -9.00 -20.21
N ARG A 117 -3.63 -9.42 -20.23
CA ARG A 117 -2.96 -9.93 -21.44
C ARG A 117 -3.62 -11.21 -21.97
N ASP A 118 -3.92 -12.14 -21.07
CA ASP A 118 -4.55 -13.42 -21.41
C ASP A 118 -5.93 -13.25 -22.07
N GLN A 119 -6.73 -12.29 -21.58
CA GLN A 119 -8.10 -12.09 -22.05
C GLN A 119 -8.23 -11.09 -23.20
N GLY A 120 -7.35 -10.08 -23.25
CA GLY A 120 -7.42 -9.03 -24.25
C GLY A 120 -8.69 -8.17 -24.18
N CYS A 121 -8.87 -7.31 -25.18
CA CYS A 121 -10.09 -6.53 -25.36
C CYS A 121 -11.18 -7.39 -25.99
N SER A 122 -12.39 -7.34 -25.44
CA SER A 122 -13.54 -8.10 -25.97
C SER A 122 -14.11 -7.57 -27.29
N HIS A 123 -13.68 -6.41 -27.77
CA HIS A 123 -14.18 -5.78 -29.00
C HIS A 123 -13.12 -5.62 -30.12
N CYS A 124 -11.85 -5.89 -29.85
CA CYS A 124 -10.76 -5.79 -30.85
C CYS A 124 -9.51 -6.51 -30.35
N ASP A 125 -8.50 -6.66 -31.20
CA ASP A 125 -7.30 -7.48 -30.94
C ASP A 125 -6.27 -6.82 -30.00
N VAL A 126 -6.62 -5.75 -29.30
CA VAL A 126 -5.71 -5.10 -28.36
C VAL A 126 -5.60 -5.95 -27.09
N ASP A 127 -4.40 -6.45 -26.81
CA ASP A 127 -4.07 -7.29 -25.64
C ASP A 127 -3.11 -6.61 -24.64
N THR A 128 -2.60 -5.43 -24.98
CA THR A 128 -1.57 -4.73 -24.19
C THR A 128 -2.16 -4.29 -22.84
N PRO A 129 -1.65 -4.76 -21.68
CA PRO A 129 -2.27 -4.50 -20.37
C PRO A 129 -2.43 -3.01 -20.01
N ALA A 130 -1.47 -2.17 -20.43
CA ALA A 130 -1.53 -0.72 -20.25
C ALA A 130 -2.73 -0.09 -20.97
N CYS A 131 -3.17 -0.67 -22.08
CA CYS A 131 -4.31 -0.19 -22.86
C CYS A 131 -5.66 -0.72 -22.35
N LEU A 132 -5.68 -1.72 -21.47
CA LEU A 132 -6.89 -2.44 -21.08
C LEU A 132 -7.49 -1.94 -19.75
N ASP A 133 -8.81 -1.79 -19.73
CA ASP A 133 -9.62 -1.41 -18.57
C ASP A 133 -10.69 -2.48 -18.28
N PHE A 134 -11.02 -2.62 -17.00
CA PHE A 134 -12.19 -3.37 -16.57
C PHE A 134 -13.42 -2.46 -16.63
N HIS A 135 -14.33 -2.76 -17.56
CA HIS A 135 -15.61 -2.09 -17.70
C HIS A 135 -16.70 -2.90 -16.98
N HIS A 136 -17.32 -2.33 -15.96
CA HIS A 136 -18.45 -2.97 -15.28
C HIS A 136 -19.66 -3.06 -16.21
N ARG A 137 -20.24 -4.26 -16.34
CA ARG A 137 -21.44 -4.47 -17.17
C ARG A 137 -22.68 -3.79 -16.58
N GLU A 138 -22.79 -3.81 -15.27
CA GLU A 138 -23.86 -3.17 -14.50
C GLU A 138 -23.24 -2.28 -13.44
N GLU A 139 -23.41 -0.96 -13.56
CA GLU A 139 -22.74 0.01 -12.68
C GLU A 139 -23.22 -0.04 -11.23
N GLU A 140 -24.44 -0.52 -10.97
CA GLU A 140 -25.03 -0.59 -9.62
C GLU A 140 -24.44 -1.73 -8.78
N THR A 141 -23.86 -2.74 -9.42
CA THR A 141 -23.29 -3.92 -8.74
C THR A 141 -21.80 -3.75 -8.39
N LYS A 142 -21.18 -2.66 -8.85
CA LYS A 142 -19.76 -2.38 -8.63
C LYS A 142 -19.51 -1.97 -7.19
N ARG A 143 -18.52 -2.59 -6.56
CA ARG A 143 -18.01 -2.10 -5.27
C ARG A 143 -17.05 -0.95 -5.50
N MET A 144 -16.13 -1.11 -6.44
CA MET A 144 -15.07 -0.14 -6.73
C MET A 144 -14.38 -0.49 -8.05
N ALA A 145 -13.76 0.50 -8.70
CA ALA A 145 -12.84 0.23 -9.81
C ALA A 145 -11.71 -0.75 -9.38
N VAL A 146 -11.52 -1.83 -10.13
CA VAL A 146 -10.55 -2.90 -9.84
C VAL A 146 -9.14 -2.36 -9.56
N GLY A 147 -8.69 -1.36 -10.32
CA GLY A 147 -7.38 -0.73 -10.09
C GLY A 147 -7.26 0.00 -8.74
N ARG A 148 -8.33 0.64 -8.26
CA ARG A 148 -8.33 1.29 -6.95
C ARG A 148 -8.31 0.28 -5.80
N MET A 149 -8.90 -0.90 -5.97
CA MET A 149 -8.89 -1.94 -4.93
C MET A 149 -7.46 -2.36 -4.54
N ILE A 150 -6.51 -2.35 -5.47
CA ILE A 150 -5.09 -2.60 -5.17
C ILE A 150 -4.52 -1.51 -4.26
N THR A 151 -4.79 -0.24 -4.57
CA THR A 151 -4.35 0.91 -3.77
C THR A 151 -4.92 0.85 -2.35
N PHE A 152 -6.21 0.49 -2.22
CA PHE A 152 -6.91 0.36 -0.94
C PHE A 152 -6.65 -0.94 -0.18
N GLY A 153 -5.70 -1.78 -0.62
CA GLY A 153 -5.27 -2.90 0.20
C GLY A 153 -6.09 -4.19 0.06
N HIS A 154 -7.03 -4.28 -0.89
CA HIS A 154 -7.86 -5.48 -1.04
C HIS A 154 -7.03 -6.74 -1.41
N GLY A 155 -7.55 -7.91 -1.05
CA GLY A 155 -6.98 -9.22 -1.38
C GLY A 155 -7.38 -9.71 -2.77
N LYS A 156 -6.73 -10.78 -3.24
CA LYS A 156 -6.98 -11.38 -4.58
C LYS A 156 -8.42 -11.87 -4.76
N ASP A 157 -9.06 -12.38 -3.71
CA ASP A 157 -10.43 -12.92 -3.83
C ASP A 157 -11.46 -11.82 -4.07
N ALA A 158 -11.40 -10.73 -3.31
CA ALA A 158 -12.22 -9.55 -3.56
C ALA A 158 -11.99 -8.97 -4.96
N LEU A 159 -10.75 -8.97 -5.46
CA LEU A 159 -10.45 -8.58 -6.83
C LEU A 159 -11.10 -9.53 -7.85
N ARG A 160 -11.05 -10.84 -7.64
CA ARG A 160 -11.67 -11.84 -8.52
C ARG A 160 -13.19 -11.65 -8.62
N GLU A 161 -13.86 -11.49 -7.49
CA GLU A 161 -15.30 -11.24 -7.42
C GLU A 161 -15.70 -9.97 -8.18
N GLU A 162 -14.93 -8.89 -8.02
CA GLU A 162 -15.23 -7.64 -8.74
C GLU A 162 -14.94 -7.78 -10.25
N ILE A 163 -13.86 -8.47 -10.62
CA ILE A 163 -13.51 -8.72 -12.03
C ILE A 163 -14.58 -9.56 -12.74
N GLN A 164 -15.23 -10.50 -12.05
CA GLN A 164 -16.31 -11.30 -12.65
C GLN A 164 -17.47 -10.43 -13.16
N LYS A 165 -17.70 -9.25 -12.57
CA LYS A 165 -18.73 -8.28 -12.99
C LYS A 165 -18.29 -7.41 -14.17
N CYS A 166 -17.04 -7.54 -14.60
CA CYS A 166 -16.43 -6.68 -15.60
C CYS A 166 -16.24 -7.41 -16.92
N THR A 167 -16.25 -6.62 -18.00
CA THR A 167 -15.78 -6.98 -19.33
C THR A 167 -14.49 -6.21 -19.60
N LEU A 168 -13.48 -6.84 -20.22
CA LEU A 168 -12.26 -6.13 -20.60
C LEU A 168 -12.43 -5.39 -21.91
N LEU A 169 -12.09 -4.10 -21.90
CA LEU A 169 -12.11 -3.23 -23.06
C LEU A 169 -10.79 -2.48 -23.14
N CYS A 170 -10.25 -2.30 -24.35
CA CYS A 170 -9.18 -1.32 -24.54
C CYS A 170 -9.72 0.10 -24.34
N ALA A 171 -8.84 1.04 -24.02
CA ALA A 171 -9.21 2.42 -23.71
C ALA A 171 -9.99 3.08 -24.86
N ASN A 172 -9.67 2.76 -26.11
CA ASN A 172 -10.43 3.25 -27.27
C ASN A 172 -11.86 2.68 -27.29
N CYS A 173 -12.03 1.35 -27.22
CA CYS A 173 -13.34 0.70 -27.22
C CYS A 173 -14.19 1.14 -26.02
N HIS A 174 -13.58 1.26 -24.84
CA HIS A 174 -14.26 1.70 -23.62
C HIS A 174 -14.79 3.14 -23.76
N ARG A 175 -14.01 4.04 -24.36
CA ARG A 175 -14.46 5.42 -24.63
C ARG A 175 -15.54 5.48 -25.70
N LYS A 176 -15.45 4.67 -26.76
CA LYS A 176 -16.49 4.57 -27.79
C LYS A 176 -17.82 4.11 -27.19
N LEU A 177 -17.78 3.17 -26.24
CA LEU A 177 -18.96 2.67 -25.56
C LEU A 177 -19.68 3.77 -24.75
N HIS A 178 -18.93 4.58 -24.01
CA HIS A 178 -19.48 5.68 -23.19
C HIS A 178 -19.65 7.00 -23.95
N TYR A 179 -19.44 7.00 -25.26
CA TYR A 179 -19.41 8.23 -26.03
C TYR A 179 -20.82 8.80 -26.23
N ALA A 180 -21.04 10.00 -25.71
CA ALA A 180 -22.17 10.85 -26.06
C ALA A 180 -21.69 12.06 -26.88
N PRO A 181 -22.28 12.33 -28.06
CA PRO A 181 -21.90 13.48 -28.86
C PRO A 181 -22.02 14.81 -28.08
N PRO A 182 -21.02 15.71 -28.18
CA PRO A 182 -21.06 16.97 -27.45
C PRO A 182 -22.20 17.86 -27.94
N LYS A 183 -22.96 18.45 -27.00
CA LYS A 183 -24.03 19.42 -27.30
C LYS A 183 -23.50 20.84 -27.56
N ARG A 184 -22.42 21.25 -26.88
CA ARG A 184 -21.84 22.59 -27.00
C ARG A 184 -20.98 22.71 -28.26
N GLU A 185 -21.17 23.79 -29.02
CA GLU A 185 -20.46 24.07 -30.26
C GLU A 185 -18.94 24.04 -30.10
N ARG A 186 -18.40 24.65 -29.03
CA ARG A 186 -16.96 24.63 -28.77
C ARG A 186 -16.39 23.21 -28.62
N ARG A 187 -17.13 22.30 -27.97
CA ARG A 187 -16.72 20.89 -27.84
C ARG A 187 -16.82 20.14 -29.16
N ARG A 188 -17.83 20.44 -29.99
CA ARG A 188 -17.94 19.89 -31.35
C ARG A 188 -16.74 20.31 -32.20
N TRP A 189 -16.42 21.61 -32.22
CA TRP A 189 -15.24 22.13 -32.92
C TRP A 189 -13.95 21.39 -32.51
N VAL A 190 -13.72 21.17 -31.21
CA VAL A 190 -12.56 20.39 -30.76
C VAL A 190 -12.61 18.92 -31.21
N HIS A 191 -13.79 18.29 -31.20
CA HIS A 191 -13.96 16.93 -31.73
C HIS A 191 -13.67 16.85 -33.22
N ASP A 192 -14.09 17.86 -34.00
CA ASP A 192 -13.85 17.93 -35.44
C ASP A 192 -12.36 18.10 -35.73
N ARG A 193 -11.65 18.92 -34.93
CA ARG A 193 -10.18 19.04 -34.98
C ARG A 193 -9.49 17.70 -34.73
N LYS A 194 -9.87 16.99 -33.65
CA LYS A 194 -9.33 15.64 -33.37
C LYS A 194 -9.58 14.67 -34.52
N ARG A 195 -10.79 14.68 -35.09
CA ARG A 195 -11.16 13.79 -36.20
C ARG A 195 -10.34 14.09 -37.46
N ALA A 196 -10.14 15.38 -37.77
CA ALA A 196 -9.40 15.81 -38.95
C ALA A 196 -7.91 15.44 -38.87
N GLU A 197 -7.31 15.54 -37.67
CA GLU A 197 -5.90 15.19 -37.46
C GLU A 197 -5.69 13.68 -37.30
N GLY A 198 -6.58 12.99 -36.57
CA GLY A 198 -6.46 11.55 -36.30
C GLY A 198 -5.29 11.21 -35.38
N CYS A 199 -5.19 9.94 -34.98
CA CYS A 199 -4.05 9.47 -34.19
C CYS A 199 -2.77 9.43 -35.03
N GLU A 200 -1.76 10.18 -34.62
CA GLU A 200 -0.43 10.23 -35.27
C GLU A 200 0.22 8.84 -35.41
N ARG A 201 0.02 7.95 -34.41
CA ARG A 201 0.68 6.62 -34.38
C ARG A 201 -0.05 5.51 -35.14
N CYS A 202 -1.38 5.57 -35.26
CA CYS A 202 -2.14 4.42 -35.79
C CYS A 202 -3.33 4.78 -36.68
N GLY A 203 -3.58 6.06 -36.93
CA GLY A 203 -4.66 6.51 -37.83
C GLY A 203 -6.08 6.39 -37.28
N GLU A 204 -6.29 5.98 -36.02
CA GLU A 204 -7.62 6.03 -35.38
C GLU A 204 -8.20 7.44 -35.51
N SER A 205 -9.43 7.56 -36.01
CA SER A 205 -10.06 8.83 -36.35
C SER A 205 -11.30 9.14 -35.54
N ASN A 206 -11.77 8.19 -34.70
CA ASN A 206 -12.92 8.43 -33.85
C ASN A 206 -12.56 9.42 -32.73
N PRO A 207 -13.16 10.62 -32.70
CA PRO A 207 -12.77 11.66 -31.75
C PRO A 207 -13.08 11.30 -30.30
N ALA A 208 -13.95 10.33 -30.03
CA ALA A 208 -14.17 9.78 -28.69
C ALA A 208 -12.93 9.09 -28.12
N SER A 209 -12.11 8.49 -28.99
CA SER A 209 -10.89 7.76 -28.62
C SER A 209 -9.63 8.62 -28.62
N LEU A 210 -9.70 9.87 -29.10
CA LEU A 210 -8.53 10.72 -29.32
C LEU A 210 -8.32 11.72 -28.18
N ASP A 211 -7.05 11.96 -27.83
CA ASP A 211 -6.58 12.95 -26.87
C ASP A 211 -5.51 13.84 -27.49
N PHE A 212 -5.40 15.06 -26.98
CA PHE A 212 -4.25 15.92 -27.25
C PHE A 212 -3.15 15.57 -26.25
N HIS A 213 -1.99 15.20 -26.77
CA HIS A 213 -0.78 14.89 -26.03
C HIS A 213 0.22 16.03 -26.21
N HIS A 214 0.62 16.66 -25.11
CA HIS A 214 1.66 17.68 -25.13
C HIS A 214 3.01 17.04 -25.41
N THR A 215 3.71 17.53 -26.43
CA THR A 215 5.07 17.10 -26.78
C THR A 215 6.16 17.93 -26.09
N THR A 216 5.78 19.01 -25.41
CA THR A 216 6.68 19.90 -24.68
C THR A 216 6.07 20.30 -23.34
N ASP A 217 6.90 20.71 -22.38
CA ASP A 217 6.43 21.22 -21.08
C ASP A 217 5.79 22.62 -21.17
N ARG A 218 5.83 23.26 -22.34
CA ARG A 218 5.28 24.60 -22.59
C ARG A 218 3.76 24.57 -22.80
N LYS A 219 3.01 24.22 -21.74
CA LYS A 219 1.54 24.27 -21.72
C LYS A 219 1.01 25.38 -20.80
N GLU A 220 -0.05 26.07 -21.21
CA GLU A 220 -0.82 26.89 -20.26
C GLU A 220 -1.64 25.97 -19.34
N ALA A 221 -2.38 25.05 -19.97
CA ALA A 221 -3.26 24.10 -19.33
C ALA A 221 -3.64 23.00 -20.34
N THR A 222 -4.24 21.90 -19.89
CA THR A 222 -4.76 20.91 -20.84
C THR A 222 -5.90 21.50 -21.68
N VAL A 223 -6.01 21.07 -22.95
CA VAL A 223 -7.11 21.48 -23.83
C VAL A 223 -8.48 21.22 -23.19
N ALA A 224 -8.63 20.10 -22.46
CA ALA A 224 -9.84 19.78 -21.71
C ALA A 224 -10.15 20.80 -20.60
N ARG A 225 -9.12 21.29 -19.89
CA ARG A 225 -9.27 22.33 -18.87
C ARG A 225 -9.65 23.66 -19.49
N LEU A 226 -8.99 24.08 -20.58
CA LEU A 226 -9.33 25.33 -21.28
C LEU A 226 -10.79 25.35 -21.78
N ILE A 227 -11.32 24.21 -22.23
CA ILE A 227 -12.73 24.08 -22.61
C ILE A 227 -13.67 24.23 -21.40
N SER A 228 -13.28 23.64 -20.27
CA SER A 228 -14.08 23.65 -19.03
C SER A 228 -14.10 25.03 -18.39
N ASP A 229 -12.98 25.75 -18.45
CA ASP A 229 -12.80 27.13 -17.98
C ASP A 229 -13.35 28.18 -18.97
N ASP A 230 -14.15 27.75 -19.96
CA ASP A 230 -14.81 28.59 -20.98
C ASP A 230 -13.88 29.54 -21.76
N ARG A 231 -12.60 29.16 -21.93
CA ARG A 231 -11.62 30.00 -22.62
C ARG A 231 -11.99 30.22 -24.09
N SER A 232 -11.47 31.33 -24.66
CA SER A 232 -11.71 31.67 -26.07
C SER A 232 -11.18 30.59 -27.01
N ARG A 233 -11.82 30.45 -28.18
CA ARG A 233 -11.38 29.49 -29.21
C ARG A 233 -9.92 29.72 -29.62
N GLU A 234 -9.49 30.97 -29.64
CA GLU A 234 -8.12 31.33 -30.00
C GLU A 234 -7.09 30.79 -29.00
N ARG A 235 -7.35 30.91 -27.69
CA ARG A 235 -6.46 30.32 -26.67
C ARG A 235 -6.40 28.81 -26.78
N ILE A 236 -7.55 28.17 -27.04
CA ILE A 236 -7.60 26.72 -27.22
C ILE A 236 -6.84 26.29 -28.47
N ARG A 237 -6.96 27.04 -29.57
CA ARG A 237 -6.23 26.79 -30.83
C ARG A 237 -4.72 26.83 -30.61
N ILE A 238 -4.23 27.89 -29.95
CA ILE A 238 -2.80 28.04 -29.62
C ILE A 238 -2.30 26.85 -28.79
N GLU A 239 -3.10 26.35 -27.84
CA GLU A 239 -2.73 25.19 -27.04
C GLU A 239 -2.74 23.89 -27.86
N ILE A 240 -3.73 23.71 -28.75
CA ILE A 240 -3.80 22.55 -29.66
C ILE A 240 -2.58 22.47 -30.57
N GLU A 241 -2.07 23.60 -31.07
CA GLU A 241 -0.88 23.65 -31.93
C GLU A 241 0.41 23.15 -31.26
N ARG A 242 0.40 23.02 -29.93
CA ARG A 242 1.52 22.45 -29.14
C ARG A 242 1.33 20.97 -28.81
N CYS A 243 0.25 20.37 -29.31
CA CYS A 243 -0.12 18.99 -29.03
C CYS A 243 -0.02 18.15 -30.28
N THR A 244 0.30 16.86 -30.11
CA THR A 244 0.00 15.84 -31.11
C THR A 244 -1.28 15.11 -30.72
N VAL A 245 -2.01 14.57 -31.68
CA VAL A 245 -3.22 13.80 -31.41
C VAL A 245 -2.86 12.32 -31.33
N LEU A 246 -3.14 11.71 -30.18
CA LEU A 246 -2.96 10.27 -29.96
C LEU A 246 -4.28 9.64 -29.53
N CYS A 247 -4.56 8.42 -29.99
CA CYS A 247 -5.65 7.64 -29.41
C CYS A 247 -5.30 7.20 -27.99
N ALA A 248 -6.31 6.92 -27.17
CA ALA A 248 -6.15 6.58 -25.77
C ALA A 248 -5.22 5.38 -25.56
N ASN A 249 -5.28 4.38 -26.45
CA ASN A 249 -4.35 3.24 -26.41
C ASN A 249 -2.89 3.67 -26.67
N CYS A 250 -2.63 4.42 -27.74
CA CYS A 250 -1.29 4.90 -28.10
C CYS A 250 -0.73 5.87 -27.05
N HIS A 251 -1.57 6.73 -26.49
CA HIS A 251 -1.20 7.65 -25.43
C HIS A 251 -0.77 6.89 -24.17
N ARG A 252 -1.49 5.83 -23.77
CA ARG A 252 -1.12 5.00 -22.62
C ARG A 252 0.18 4.22 -22.86
N LYS A 253 0.39 3.69 -24.07
CA LYS A 253 1.67 3.03 -24.43
C LYS A 253 2.84 3.99 -24.26
N LYS A 254 2.69 5.25 -24.71
CA LYS A 254 3.72 6.28 -24.54
C LYS A 254 4.07 6.52 -23.05
N HIS A 255 3.09 6.69 -22.18
CA HIS A 255 3.35 6.87 -20.73
C HIS A 255 3.99 5.64 -20.08
N ASP A 256 3.62 4.44 -20.53
CA ASP A 256 4.20 3.18 -20.05
C ASP A 256 5.66 3.04 -20.49
N GLU A 257 5.97 3.36 -21.75
CA GLU A 257 7.33 3.43 -22.32
C GLU A 257 8.22 4.43 -21.57
N ASP A 258 7.70 5.64 -21.30
CA ASP A 258 8.42 6.69 -20.60
C ASP A 258 8.70 6.28 -19.13
N SER A 259 7.71 5.71 -18.45
CA SER A 259 7.85 5.24 -17.06
C SER A 259 8.81 4.05 -16.90
N ALA A 260 9.01 3.26 -17.95
CA ALA A 260 9.96 2.15 -17.96
C ALA A 260 11.40 2.62 -18.19
N THR A 261 11.59 3.80 -18.77
CA THR A 261 12.92 4.38 -19.06
C THR A 261 13.51 5.08 -17.82
N ASP A 262 12.65 5.57 -16.91
CA ASP A 262 13.04 6.23 -15.66
C ASP A 262 13.25 5.27 -14.46
N ARG A 263 13.13 3.95 -14.65
CA ARG A 263 13.32 2.92 -13.61
C ARG A 263 14.62 2.15 -13.81
#